data_AF-A0A9N9MJK7-F1
#
_entry.id   AF-A0A9N9MJK7-F1
#
_cell.length_a   1.000
_cell.length_b   1.000
_cell.length_c   1.000
_cell.angle_alpha   90.00
_cell.angle_beta   90.00
_cell.angle_gamma   90.00
#
_symmetry.space_group_name_H-M   'P 1'
#
loop_
_entity.id
_entity.type
_entity.pdbx_description
1 polymer ?
#
loop_
_entity_poly.entity_id
_entity_poly.type
_entity_poly.pdbx_seq_one_letter_code
_entity_poly.pdbx_strand_id
1 'polypeptide(L)'
;MDKNWSRIGITDLNHLHEKIKKHEFSKSHLHASTEFALLGKVNIAQQLSSAYRLGIAKHNETVRKNRHILSRIISCVKFCGVFELALRGHDEKEDCLNRGIFKELINYSAELDNMLKEHLENSSVFK
;
A
#
# COMPACT_ATOMS: atom_id res chain seq x y z
N MET A 1 -21.19 2.23 28.25
CA MET A 1 -20.98 0.82 28.64
C MET A 1 -21.31 0.65 30.11
N ASP A 2 -21.93 -0.47 30.48
CA ASP A 2 -22.13 -0.83 31.90
C ASP A 2 -20.77 -1.00 32.58
N LYS A 3 -20.57 -0.23 33.66
CA LYS A 3 -19.29 -0.16 34.39
C LYS A 3 -18.99 -1.45 35.14
N ASN A 4 -20.01 -2.24 35.49
CA ASN A 4 -19.82 -3.52 36.16
C ASN A 4 -19.09 -4.53 35.26
N TRP A 5 -19.34 -4.48 33.95
CA TRP A 5 -18.75 -5.39 32.98
C TRP A 5 -17.44 -4.91 32.36
N SER A 6 -17.07 -3.65 32.57
CA SER A 6 -15.90 -3.03 31.93
C SER A 6 -14.85 -2.49 32.90
N ARG A 7 -15.21 -2.18 34.16
CA ARG A 7 -14.29 -1.49 35.08
C ARG A 7 -14.37 -1.92 36.54
N ILE A 8 -15.57 -2.15 37.07
CA ILE A 8 -15.79 -2.29 38.52
C ILE A 8 -15.92 -3.77 38.94
N GLY A 9 -16.40 -4.64 38.05
CA GLY A 9 -16.66 -6.04 38.35
C GLY A 9 -17.99 -6.27 39.07
N ILE A 10 -18.37 -7.54 39.26
CA ILE A 10 -19.58 -7.95 39.99
C ILE A 10 -19.17 -8.64 41.28
N THR A 11 -19.60 -8.08 42.42
CA THR A 11 -19.29 -8.60 43.76
C THR A 11 -20.36 -9.52 44.32
N ASP A 12 -21.61 -9.36 43.88
CA ASP A 12 -22.73 -10.20 44.27
C ASP A 12 -22.80 -11.43 43.35
N LEU A 13 -22.09 -12.47 43.79
CA LEU A 13 -21.92 -13.73 43.07
C LEU A 13 -23.18 -14.60 43.08
N ASN A 14 -24.02 -14.47 44.10
CA ASN A 14 -25.26 -15.24 44.23
C ASN A 14 -26.24 -14.96 43.07
N HIS A 15 -26.26 -13.72 42.58
CA HIS A 15 -27.09 -13.32 41.42
C HIS A 15 -26.29 -13.19 40.12
N LEU A 16 -25.04 -13.68 40.08
CA LEU A 16 -24.17 -13.52 38.91
C LEU A 16 -24.79 -14.13 37.65
N HIS A 17 -25.41 -15.32 37.76
CA HIS A 17 -26.03 -15.99 36.62
C HIS A 17 -27.13 -15.13 35.96
N GLU A 18 -28.01 -14.53 36.75
CA GLU A 18 -29.05 -13.64 36.22
C GLU A 18 -28.46 -12.37 35.62
N LYS A 19 -27.42 -11.81 36.25
CA LYS A 19 -26.72 -10.63 35.75
C LYS A 19 -26.02 -10.90 34.42
N ILE A 20 -25.38 -12.07 34.25
CA ILE A 20 -24.79 -12.51 32.98
C ILE A 20 -25.87 -12.58 31.90
N LYS A 21 -26.97 -13.29 32.15
CA LYS A 21 -28.06 -13.41 31.16
C LYS A 21 -28.61 -12.05 30.75
N LYS A 22 -28.85 -11.15 31.72
CA LYS A 22 -29.30 -9.78 31.41
C LYS A 22 -28.29 -9.00 30.58
N HIS A 23 -26.99 -9.16 30.85
CA HIS A 23 -25.95 -8.48 30.09
C HIS A 23 -25.82 -9.02 28.66
N GLU A 24 -25.91 -10.33 28.47
CA GLU A 24 -25.80 -10.99 27.16
C GLU A 24 -26.84 -10.45 26.17
N PHE A 25 -28.08 -10.23 26.62
CA PHE A 25 -29.14 -9.63 25.81
C PHE A 25 -29.16 -8.09 25.84
N SER A 26 -28.22 -7.44 26.53
CA SER A 26 -28.17 -5.98 26.60
C SER A 26 -27.75 -5.39 25.27
N LYS A 27 -28.31 -4.22 24.92
CA LYS A 27 -27.94 -3.47 23.71
C LYS A 27 -26.43 -3.19 23.65
N SER A 28 -25.80 -2.92 24.78
CA SER A 28 -24.35 -2.67 24.84
C SER A 28 -23.51 -3.89 24.47
N HIS A 29 -23.90 -5.09 24.96
CA HIS A 29 -23.20 -6.32 24.64
C HIS A 29 -23.37 -6.67 23.17
N LEU A 30 -24.62 -6.64 22.67
CA LEU A 30 -24.92 -6.91 21.28
C LEU A 30 -24.18 -5.95 20.33
N HIS A 31 -24.16 -4.65 20.64
CA HIS A 31 -23.43 -3.66 19.86
C HIS A 31 -21.93 -3.95 19.83
N ALA A 32 -21.31 -4.16 20.99
CA ALA A 32 -19.89 -4.47 21.07
C ALA A 32 -19.53 -5.78 20.33
N SER A 33 -20.37 -6.81 20.45
CA SER A 33 -20.21 -8.08 19.73
C SER A 33 -20.33 -7.89 18.21
N THR A 34 -21.27 -7.06 17.75
CA THR A 34 -21.38 -6.72 16.32
C THR A 34 -20.19 -5.90 15.83
N GLU A 35 -19.74 -4.89 16.58
CA GLU A 35 -18.56 -4.10 16.21
C GLU A 35 -17.30 -4.97 16.16
N PHE A 36 -17.11 -5.86 17.15
CA PHE A 36 -16.01 -6.81 17.15
C PHE A 36 -16.06 -7.76 15.95
N ALA A 37 -17.24 -8.27 15.61
CA ALA A 37 -17.41 -9.14 14.44
C ALA A 37 -17.11 -8.44 13.11
N LEU A 38 -17.33 -7.13 13.03
CA LEU A 38 -17.10 -6.27 11.86
C LEU A 38 -15.71 -5.61 11.85
N LEU A 39 -14.99 -5.64 12.97
CA LEU A 39 -13.68 -5.02 13.12
C LEU A 39 -12.71 -5.58 12.07
N GLY A 40 -12.15 -4.70 11.24
CA GLY A 40 -11.25 -5.06 10.15
C GLY A 40 -11.92 -5.69 8.91
N LYS A 41 -13.22 -6.01 8.96
CA LYS A 41 -13.96 -6.56 7.81
C LYS A 41 -14.67 -5.50 6.98
N VAL A 42 -15.10 -4.39 7.60
CA VAL A 42 -15.90 -3.37 6.92
C VAL A 42 -15.21 -2.01 6.96
N ASN A 43 -14.66 -1.58 5.83
CA ASN A 43 -14.37 -0.17 5.61
C ASN A 43 -15.67 0.51 5.16
N ILE A 44 -16.40 1.08 6.12
CA ILE A 44 -17.70 1.74 5.89
C ILE A 44 -17.60 2.80 4.78
N ALA A 45 -16.45 3.49 4.65
CA ALA A 45 -16.22 4.46 3.57
C ALA A 45 -16.16 3.81 2.16
N GLN A 46 -15.68 2.56 2.02
CA GLN A 46 -15.75 1.81 0.75
C GLN A 46 -17.18 1.45 0.36
N GLN A 47 -18.05 1.19 1.33
CA GLN A 47 -19.45 0.86 1.03
C GLN A 47 -20.28 2.10 0.72
N LEU A 48 -19.98 3.24 1.36
CA LEU A 48 -20.72 4.49 1.19
C LEU A 48 -20.42 5.24 -0.12
N SER A 49 -19.25 5.03 -0.73
CA SER A 49 -18.81 5.84 -1.86
C SER A 49 -18.16 5.02 -2.98
N SER A 50 -18.79 5.03 -4.15
CA SER A 50 -18.20 4.53 -5.40
C SER A 50 -16.95 5.32 -5.78
N ALA A 51 -16.93 6.63 -5.54
CA ALA A 51 -15.79 7.50 -5.78
C ALA A 51 -14.58 7.12 -4.89
N TYR A 52 -14.82 6.77 -3.62
CA TYR A 52 -13.75 6.33 -2.72
C TYR A 52 -13.14 4.99 -3.16
N ARG A 53 -13.99 4.03 -3.58
CA ARG A 53 -13.52 2.76 -4.18
C ARG A 53 -12.70 2.99 -5.44
N LEU A 54 -13.15 3.87 -6.33
CA LEU A 54 -12.42 4.25 -7.54
C LEU A 54 -11.07 4.89 -7.21
N GLY A 55 -11.02 5.75 -6.18
CA GLY A 55 -9.79 6.35 -5.68
C GLY A 55 -8.77 5.30 -5.21
N ILE A 56 -9.20 4.31 -4.43
CA ILE A 56 -8.35 3.19 -4.00
C ILE A 56 -7.87 2.37 -5.20
N ALA A 57 -8.77 2.06 -6.15
CA ALA A 57 -8.41 1.30 -7.33
C ALA A 57 -7.34 2.02 -8.18
N LYS A 58 -7.54 3.33 -8.41
CA LYS A 58 -6.60 4.18 -9.14
C LYS A 58 -5.25 4.29 -8.42
N HIS A 59 -5.27 4.49 -7.09
CA HIS A 59 -4.04 4.53 -6.30
C HIS A 59 -3.27 3.20 -6.39
N ASN A 60 -3.97 2.07 -6.23
CA ASN A 60 -3.35 0.75 -6.33
C ASN A 60 -2.81 0.48 -7.75
N GLU A 61 -3.46 0.98 -8.79
CA GLU A 61 -2.94 0.91 -10.16
C GLU A 61 -1.64 1.70 -10.29
N THR A 62 -1.58 2.94 -9.79
CA THR A 62 -0.35 3.74 -9.75
C THR A 62 0.76 3.02 -8.99
N VAL A 63 0.45 2.43 -7.82
CA VAL A 63 1.42 1.66 -7.04
C VAL A 63 1.94 0.46 -7.85
N ARG A 64 1.08 -0.27 -8.55
CA ARG A 64 1.51 -1.39 -9.41
C ARG A 64 2.43 -0.92 -10.53
N LYS A 65 2.08 0.18 -11.21
CA LYS A 65 2.91 0.76 -12.27
C LYS A 65 4.29 1.16 -11.74
N ASN A 66 4.33 1.87 -10.61
CA ASN A 66 5.58 2.31 -9.99
C ASN A 66 6.47 1.12 -9.56
N ARG A 67 5.87 0.05 -9.02
CA ARG A 67 6.62 -1.17 -8.65
C ARG A 67 7.21 -1.87 -9.87
N HIS A 68 6.48 -1.90 -10.98
CA HIS A 68 6.96 -2.47 -12.23
C HIS A 68 8.16 -1.69 -12.78
N ILE A 69 8.04 -0.37 -12.89
CA ILE A 69 9.12 0.54 -13.31
C ILE A 69 10.36 0.36 -12.43
N LEU A 70 10.19 0.38 -11.11
CA LEU A 70 11.29 0.19 -10.17
C LEU A 70 11.98 -1.17 -10.35
N SER A 71 11.21 -2.23 -10.61
CA SER A 71 11.76 -3.56 -10.90
C SER A 71 12.63 -3.57 -12.16
N ARG A 72 12.26 -2.83 -13.22
CA ARG A 72 13.08 -2.68 -14.42
C ARG A 72 14.38 -1.93 -14.14
N ILE A 73 14.31 -0.82 -13.42
CA ILE A 73 15.50 -0.03 -13.03
C ILE A 73 16.45 -0.86 -12.17
N ILE A 74 15.93 -1.58 -11.17
CA ILE A 74 16.74 -2.49 -10.33
C ILE A 74 17.41 -3.57 -11.17
N SER A 75 16.73 -4.09 -12.21
CA SER A 75 17.32 -5.07 -13.12
C SER A 75 18.50 -4.48 -13.90
N CYS A 76 18.40 -3.22 -14.33
CA CYS A 76 19.50 -2.49 -14.97
C CYS A 76 20.68 -2.29 -13.99
N VAL A 77 20.41 -1.91 -12.74
CA VAL A 77 21.45 -1.79 -11.70
C VAL A 77 22.14 -3.12 -11.43
N LYS A 78 21.39 -4.21 -11.35
CA LYS A 78 21.94 -5.56 -11.19
C LYS A 78 22.83 -5.96 -12.36
N PHE A 79 22.40 -5.68 -13.60
CA PHE A 79 23.21 -5.90 -14.79
C PHE A 79 24.54 -5.16 -14.67
N CYS A 80 24.51 -3.87 -14.37
CA CYS A 80 25.74 -3.09 -14.17
C CYS A 80 26.62 -3.68 -13.07
N GLY A 81 26.05 -4.09 -11.94
CA GLY A 81 26.81 -4.72 -10.85
C GLY A 81 27.46 -6.04 -11.23
N VAL A 82 26.78 -6.89 -12.00
CA VAL A 82 27.32 -8.20 -12.46
C VAL A 82 28.47 -8.01 -13.45
N PHE A 83 28.41 -6.98 -14.29
CA PHE A 83 29.43 -6.70 -15.31
C PHE A 83 30.44 -5.63 -14.87
N GLU A 84 30.45 -5.26 -13.58
CA GLU A 84 31.32 -4.22 -13.01
C GLU A 84 31.28 -2.89 -13.77
N LEU A 85 30.11 -2.55 -14.31
CA LEU A 85 29.89 -1.34 -15.09
C LEU A 85 29.60 -0.16 -14.16
N ALA A 86 30.19 0.98 -14.49
CA ALA A 86 29.89 2.22 -13.79
C ALA A 86 28.41 2.62 -13.99
N LEU A 87 27.73 2.95 -12.89
CA LEU A 87 26.36 3.47 -12.93
C LEU A 87 26.29 4.92 -13.43
N ARG A 88 27.42 5.64 -13.42
CA ARG A 88 27.53 7.05 -13.80
C ARG A 88 28.57 7.22 -14.90
N GLY A 89 28.27 8.04 -15.90
CA GLY A 89 29.20 8.47 -16.93
C GLY A 89 30.12 9.62 -16.47
N HIS A 90 31.23 9.83 -17.17
CA HIS A 90 32.10 10.99 -16.96
C HIS A 90 31.46 12.28 -17.52
N ASP A 91 30.78 12.16 -18.67
CA ASP A 91 29.90 13.19 -19.23
C ASP A 91 28.60 12.52 -19.72
N GLU A 92 27.44 13.00 -19.26
CA GLU A 92 26.11 12.41 -19.54
C GLU A 92 25.23 13.30 -20.44
N LYS A 93 25.81 14.36 -21.02
CA LYS A 93 25.13 15.24 -21.98
C LYS A 93 24.72 14.48 -23.23
N GLU A 94 23.67 14.97 -23.90
CA GLU A 94 23.10 14.30 -25.09
C GLU A 94 24.04 14.25 -26.30
N ASP A 95 25.01 15.15 -26.38
CA ASP A 95 26.00 15.25 -27.45
C ASP A 95 27.25 14.39 -27.21
N CYS A 96 27.40 13.82 -26.01
CA CYS A 96 28.54 12.98 -25.69
C CYS A 96 28.37 11.56 -26.24
N LEU A 97 29.40 11.10 -26.95
CA LEU A 97 29.50 9.71 -27.46
C LEU A 97 29.43 8.66 -26.35
N ASN A 98 29.72 9.03 -25.10
CA ASN A 98 29.81 8.11 -23.97
C ASN A 98 28.93 8.58 -22.79
N ARG A 99 27.61 8.64 -23.04
CA ARG A 99 26.54 9.10 -22.13
C ARG A 99 26.39 8.31 -20.81
N GLY A 100 27.24 7.31 -20.58
CA GLY A 100 27.17 6.40 -19.44
C GLY A 100 26.36 5.14 -19.75
N ILE A 101 26.95 3.96 -19.53
CA ILE A 101 26.38 2.67 -19.91
C ILE A 101 25.02 2.41 -19.24
N PHE A 102 24.86 2.84 -17.99
CA PHE A 102 23.59 2.69 -17.27
C PHE A 102 22.44 3.47 -17.92
N LYS A 103 22.71 4.70 -18.40
CA LYS A 103 21.71 5.55 -19.07
C LYS A 103 21.25 4.90 -20.38
N GLU A 104 22.20 4.40 -21.18
CA GLU A 104 21.89 3.67 -22.42
C GLU A 104 21.12 2.38 -22.15
N LEU A 105 21.47 1.64 -21.09
CA LEU A 105 20.75 0.43 -20.70
C LEU A 105 19.30 0.70 -20.28
N ILE A 106 19.06 1.81 -19.56
CA ILE A 106 17.70 2.25 -19.19
C ILE A 106 16.92 2.65 -20.44
N ASN A 107 17.52 3.40 -21.36
CA ASN A 107 16.89 3.79 -22.63
C ASN A 107 16.54 2.56 -23.48
N TYR A 108 17.47 1.62 -23.64
CA TYR A 108 17.22 0.36 -24.33
C TYR A 108 16.10 -0.45 -23.65
N SER A 109 16.09 -0.51 -22.32
CA SER A 109 15.01 -1.19 -21.58
C SER A 109 13.65 -0.53 -21.82
N ALA A 110 13.60 0.78 -22.03
CA ALA A 110 12.39 1.52 -22.34
C ALA A 110 11.87 1.25 -23.76
N GLU A 111 12.75 0.93 -24.72
CA GLU A 111 12.31 0.50 -26.06
C GLU A 111 11.51 -0.81 -26.02
N LEU A 112 11.79 -1.67 -25.02
CA LEU A 112 11.12 -2.96 -24.83
C LEU A 112 9.95 -2.89 -23.84
N ASP A 113 9.87 -1.84 -23.02
CA ASP A 113 8.88 -1.68 -21.96
C ASP A 113 8.18 -0.32 -22.05
N ASN A 114 6.99 -0.32 -22.67
CA ASN A 114 6.20 0.89 -22.84
C ASN A 114 5.87 1.61 -21.53
N MET A 115 5.74 0.89 -20.41
CA MET A 115 5.43 1.52 -19.12
C MET A 115 6.65 2.27 -18.57
N LEU A 116 7.85 1.71 -18.76
CA LEU A 116 9.10 2.39 -18.45
C LEU A 116 9.29 3.60 -19.37
N LYS A 117 9.03 3.46 -20.67
CA LYS A 117 9.11 4.56 -21.63
C LYS A 117 8.20 5.73 -21.27
N GLU A 118 6.92 5.45 -21.03
CA GLU A 118 5.94 6.46 -20.63
C GLU A 118 6.38 7.17 -19.34
N HIS A 119 6.97 6.43 -18.39
CA HIS A 119 7.49 7.02 -17.16
C HIS A 119 8.67 7.97 -17.42
N LEU A 120 9.63 7.58 -18.25
CA LEU A 120 10.79 8.41 -18.57
C LEU A 120 10.38 9.70 -19.31
N GLU A 121 9.43 9.62 -20.25
CA GLU A 121 8.97 10.77 -21.03
C GLU A 121 8.14 11.76 -20.19
N ASN A 122 7.33 11.26 -19.25
CA ASN A 122 6.38 12.07 -18.49
C ASN A 122 6.86 12.47 -17.09
N SER A 123 7.92 11.85 -16.57
CA SER A 123 8.43 12.18 -15.24
C SER A 123 9.06 13.56 -15.21
N SER A 124 8.55 14.43 -14.33
CA SER A 124 9.13 15.76 -14.10
C SER A 124 10.46 15.72 -13.33
N VAL A 125 10.84 14.55 -12.81
CA VAL A 125 12.05 14.37 -11.99
C VAL A 125 13.27 14.03 -12.85
N PHE A 126 13.07 13.51 -14.06
CA PHE A 126 14.13 13.07 -14.98
C PHE A 126 14.36 14.02 -16.17
N LYS A 127 13.79 15.24 -16.12
CA LYS A 127 14.07 16.30 -17.10
C LYS A 127 15.38 17.02 -16.79
#